data_AF-A0A3C0IM85-F1
#
_entry.id   AF-A0A3C0IM85-F1
#
_cell.length_a   1.000
_cell.length_b   1.000
_cell.length_c   1.000
_cell.angle_alpha   90.00
_cell.angle_beta   90.00
_cell.angle_gamma   90.00
#
_symmetry.space_group_name_H-M   'P 1'
#
loop_
_entity.id
_entity.type
_entity.pdbx_description
1 polymer ?
#
loop_
_entity_poly.entity_id
_entity_poly.type
_entity_poly.pdbx_seq_one_letter_code
_entity_poly.pdbx_strand_id
1 'polypeptide(L)'
;TDNPFLPKFYENPKQYAFPVELFFMAERYKQLKEVLQTKDLFQQVTISDYLFTKCLLFAKVNLPTEEFRLYQKLFDIIHNQS
;
A
#
# COMPACT_ATOMS: atom_id res chain seq x y z
N THR A 1 1.87 -12.24 -6.67
CA THR A 1 3.08 -12.26 -7.50
C THR A 1 4.20 -11.63 -6.71
N ASP A 2 5.42 -12.17 -6.75
CA ASP A 2 6.54 -11.58 -6.02
C ASP A 2 6.78 -10.13 -6.47
N ASN A 3 6.95 -9.24 -5.48
CA ASN A 3 7.17 -7.82 -5.73
C ASN A 3 8.56 -7.64 -6.40
N PRO A 4 8.62 -7.14 -7.66
CA PRO A 4 9.86 -7.06 -8.43
C PRO A 4 10.87 -6.06 -7.84
N PHE A 5 10.44 -5.23 -6.89
CA PHE A 5 11.27 -4.27 -6.20
C PHE A 5 11.92 -4.83 -4.93
N LEU A 6 11.49 -6.01 -4.43
CA LEU A 6 12.07 -6.61 -3.22
C LEU A 6 13.58 -6.92 -3.34
N PRO A 7 14.08 -7.55 -4.42
CA PRO A 7 15.52 -7.79 -4.56
C PRO A 7 16.31 -6.49 -4.49
N LYS A 8 15.82 -5.44 -5.17
CA LYS A 8 16.44 -4.11 -5.19
C LYS A 8 16.33 -3.38 -3.85
N PHE A 9 15.26 -3.62 -3.10
CA PHE A 9 15.09 -3.08 -1.75
C PHE A 9 16.08 -3.69 -0.76
N TYR A 10 16.39 -4.99 -0.86
CA TYR A 10 17.44 -5.60 -0.05
C TYR A 10 18.83 -5.04 -0.37
N GLU A 11 19.06 -4.60 -1.61
CA GLU A 11 20.31 -3.94 -2.01
C GLU A 11 20.38 -2.47 -1.58
N ASN A 12 19.30 -1.69 -1.75
CA ASN A 12 19.24 -0.29 -1.38
C ASN A 12 17.84 0.11 -0.86
N PRO A 13 17.57 -0.10 0.44
CA PRO A 13 16.23 0.08 0.99
C PRO A 13 15.75 1.53 0.88
N LYS A 14 16.63 2.53 1.00
CA LYS A 14 16.25 3.95 0.88
C LYS A 14 15.74 4.32 -0.51
N GLN A 15 16.34 3.76 -1.56
CA GLN A 15 16.00 4.11 -2.95
C GLN A 15 14.79 3.32 -3.46
N TYR A 16 14.56 2.11 -2.93
CA TYR A 16 13.50 1.22 -3.40
C TYR A 16 12.33 1.07 -2.42
N ALA A 17 12.38 1.70 -1.23
CA ALA A 17 11.26 1.73 -0.29
C ALA A 17 9.99 2.26 -0.96
N PHE A 18 10.09 3.37 -1.70
CA PHE A 18 8.92 3.97 -2.35
C PHE A 18 8.23 3.04 -3.36
N PRO A 19 8.92 2.47 -4.37
CA PRO A 19 8.27 1.56 -5.32
C PRO A 19 7.80 0.26 -4.67
N VAL A 20 8.47 -0.23 -3.61
CA VAL A 20 7.99 -1.39 -2.84
C VAL A 20 6.66 -1.11 -2.15
N GLU A 21 6.58 -0.01 -1.39
CA GLU A 21 5.37 0.39 -0.66
C GLU A 21 4.22 0.69 -1.63
N LEU A 22 4.51 1.31 -2.78
CA LEU A 22 3.52 1.57 -3.82
C LEU A 22 2.96 0.29 -4.44
N PHE A 23 3.82 -0.71 -4.69
CA PHE A 23 3.39 -2.01 -5.19
C PHE A 23 2.45 -2.70 -4.19
N PHE A 24 2.78 -2.66 -2.90
CA PHE A 24 1.88 -3.18 -1.85
C PHE A 24 0.54 -2.46 -1.83
N MET A 25 0.53 -1.13 -1.93
CA MET A 25 -0.72 -0.35 -1.99
C MET A 25 -1.59 -0.77 -3.19
N ALA A 26 -0.99 -0.93 -4.38
CA ALA A 26 -1.71 -1.31 -5.60
C ALA A 26 -2.32 -2.72 -5.50
N GLU A 27 -1.56 -3.70 -5.00
CA GLU A 27 -2.06 -5.06 -4.78
C GLU A 27 -3.21 -5.08 -3.76
N ARG A 28 -3.12 -4.27 -2.70
CA ARG A 28 -4.18 -4.13 -1.69
C ARG A 28 -5.44 -3.53 -2.28
N TYR A 29 -5.32 -2.49 -3.09
CA TYR A 29 -6.47 -1.90 -3.76
C TYR A 29 -7.14 -2.87 -4.72
N LYS A 30 -6.35 -3.66 -5.47
CA LYS A 30 -6.90 -4.70 -6.34
C LYS A 30 -7.68 -5.75 -5.55
N GLN A 31 -7.13 -6.22 -4.42
CA GLN A 31 -7.83 -7.13 -3.52
C GLN A 31 -9.12 -6.50 -2.97
N LEU A 32 -9.08 -5.24 -2.51
CA LEU A 32 -10.27 -4.55 -2.02
C LEU A 32 -11.36 -4.47 -3.09
N LYS A 33 -11.00 -4.12 -4.33
CA LYS A 33 -11.94 -4.03 -5.45
C LYS A 33 -12.58 -5.39 -5.79
N GLU A 34 -11.81 -6.48 -5.76
CA GLU A 34 -12.33 -7.84 -5.92
C GLU A 34 -13.28 -8.22 -4.76
N VAL A 35 -12.93 -7.84 -3.53
CA VAL A 35 -13.75 -8.12 -2.34
C VAL A 35 -15.04 -7.32 -2.33
N LEU A 36 -15.04 -6.04 -2.69
CA LEU A 36 -16.26 -5.23 -2.80
C LEU A 36 -17.27 -5.82 -3.80
N GLN A 37 -16.78 -6.58 -4.79
CA GLN A 37 -17.64 -7.34 -5.71
C GLN A 37 -18.18 -8.65 -5.11
N THR A 38 -17.59 -9.14 -4.02
CA THR A 38 -17.93 -10.41 -3.37
C THR A 38 -18.70 -10.14 -2.07
N LYS A 39 -19.83 -10.81 -1.82
CA LYS A 39 -20.79 -10.46 -0.74
C LYS A 39 -20.29 -10.61 0.71
N ASP A 40 -19.05 -11.02 0.94
CA ASP A 40 -18.48 -11.28 2.28
C ASP A 40 -17.61 -10.11 2.78
N LEU A 41 -18.18 -8.90 2.77
CA LEU A 41 -17.44 -7.65 2.99
C LEU A 41 -16.92 -7.48 4.43
N PHE A 42 -17.65 -7.94 5.45
CA PHE A 42 -17.45 -7.46 6.82
C PHE A 42 -16.13 -7.91 7.46
N GLN A 43 -15.70 -9.15 7.22
CA GLN A 43 -14.47 -9.69 7.82
C GLN A 43 -13.21 -9.22 7.08
N GLN A 44 -13.29 -9.03 5.76
CA GLN A 44 -12.16 -8.54 4.95
C GLN A 44 -11.94 -7.03 5.04
N VAL A 45 -13.00 -6.21 5.15
CA VAL A 45 -12.86 -4.76 5.33
C VAL A 45 -12.07 -4.46 6.62
N THR A 46 -12.39 -5.14 7.72
CA THR A 46 -11.66 -5.00 9.00
C THR A 46 -10.16 -5.32 8.87
N ILE A 47 -9.81 -6.37 8.11
CA ILE A 47 -8.41 -6.75 7.86
C ILE A 47 -7.73 -5.74 6.94
N SER A 48 -8.44 -5.24 5.93
CA SER A 48 -7.96 -4.23 4.98
C SER A 48 -7.58 -2.92 5.67
N ASP A 49 -8.44 -2.40 6.55
CA ASP A 49 -8.19 -1.15 7.29
C ASP A 49 -6.93 -1.25 8.16
N TYR A 50 -6.74 -2.39 8.82
CA TYR A 50 -5.55 -2.65 9.63
C TYR A 50 -4.28 -2.69 8.76
N LEU A 51 -4.37 -3.30 7.58
CA LEU A 51 -3.26 -3.38 6.63
C LEU A 51 -2.91 -2.04 6.00
N PHE A 52 -3.89 -1.25 5.61
CA PHE A 52 -3.68 0.08 5.05
C PHE A 52 -3.08 1.04 6.07
N THR A 53 -3.60 1.05 7.30
CA THR A 53 -3.02 1.84 8.41
C THR A 53 -1.57 1.43 8.69
N LYS A 54 -1.29 0.11 8.66
CA LYS A 54 0.06 -0.41 8.82
C LYS A 54 0.97 0.04 7.67
N CYS A 55 0.54 -0.06 6.41
CA CYS A 55 1.29 0.43 5.25
C CYS A 55 1.60 1.93 5.35
N LEU A 56 0.63 2.76 5.77
CA LEU A 56 0.85 4.19 6.04
C LEU A 56 1.90 4.43 7.12
N LEU A 57 1.90 3.62 8.19
CA LEU A 57 2.90 3.72 9.25
C LEU A 57 4.29 3.33 8.75
N PHE A 58 4.41 2.24 7.99
CA PHE A 58 5.68 1.81 7.40
C PHE A 58 6.20 2.83 6.39
N ALA A 59 5.35 3.34 5.51
CA ALA A 59 5.68 4.41 4.58
C ALA A 59 6.20 5.66 5.32
N LYS A 60 5.56 6.05 6.44
CA LYS A 60 6.00 7.19 7.25
C LYS A 60 7.38 7.01 7.88
N VAL A 61 7.74 5.77 8.24
CA VAL A 61 9.03 5.45 8.86
C VAL A 61 10.13 5.25 7.81
N ASN A 62 9.79 4.63 6.67
CA ASN A 62 10.75 4.20 5.66
C ASN A 62 11.01 5.26 4.59
N LEU A 63 10.05 6.17 4.33
CA LEU A 63 10.14 7.12 3.24
C LEU A 63 10.60 8.51 3.72
N PRO A 64 11.44 9.20 2.92
CA PRO A 64 11.66 10.63 3.06
C PRO A 64 10.34 11.41 2.96
N THR A 65 10.27 12.57 3.61
CA THR A 65 9.07 13.43 3.66
C THR A 65 8.41 13.68 2.31
N GLU A 66 9.19 13.90 1.25
CA GLU A 66 8.67 14.17 -0.10
C GLU A 66 8.04 12.93 -0.75
N GLU A 67 8.67 11.76 -0.60
CA GLU A 67 8.14 10.49 -1.08
C GLU A 67 6.92 10.04 -0.28
N PHE A 68 6.94 10.24 1.04
CA PHE A 68 5.79 9.99 1.92
C PHE A 68 4.59 10.87 1.54
N ARG A 69 4.82 12.15 1.22
CA ARG A 69 3.74 13.05 0.75
C ARG A 69 3.11 12.55 -0.54
N LEU A 70 3.92 12.08 -1.49
CA LEU A 70 3.41 11.51 -2.73
C LEU A 70 2.63 10.21 -2.47
N TYR A 71 3.16 9.34 -1.60
CA TYR A 71 2.49 8.12 -1.17
C TYR A 71 1.13 8.41 -0.54
N GLN A 72 1.06 9.37 0.38
CA GLN A 72 -0.17 9.78 1.05
C GLN A 72 -1.19 10.35 0.06
N LYS A 73 -0.75 11.18 -0.90
CA LYS A 73 -1.64 11.70 -1.95
C LYS A 73 -2.23 10.58 -2.81
N LEU A 74 -1.44 9.57 -3.16
CA LEU A 74 -1.91 8.41 -3.92
C LEU A 74 -2.88 7.56 -3.09
N PHE A 75 -2.56 7.33 -1.82
CA PHE A 75 -3.43 6.64 -0.88
C PHE A 75 -4.80 7.34 -0.79
N ASP A 76 -4.80 8.66 -0.58
CA ASP A 76 -6.03 9.45 -0.49
C ASP A 76 -6.86 9.35 -1.78
N ILE A 77 -6.24 9.45 -2.97
CA ILE A 77 -6.95 9.32 -4.26
C ILE A 77 -7.62 7.95 -4.39
N ILE A 78 -6.93 6.90 -3.98
CA ILE A 78 -7.42 5.53 -4.08
C ILE A 78 -8.56 5.30 -3.07
N HIS A 79 -8.45 5.86 -1.87
CA HIS A 79 -9.45 5.72 -0.82
C HIS A 79 -10.71 6.54 -1.09
N ASN A 80 -10.58 7.77 -1.62
CA ASN A 80 -11.71 8.67 -1.93
C ASN A 80 -12.55 8.24 -3.15
N GLN A 81 -12.17 7.20 -3.90
CA GLN A 81 -12.99 6.64 -4.98
C GLN A 81 -13.91 5.49 -4.51
N SER A 82 -14.00 5.26 -3.20
CA SER A 82 -14.88 4.24 -2.59
C SER A 82 -16.24 4.82 -2.21
#